data_AF-A0A7J7M4P2-F1
#
_entry.id   AF-A0A7J7M4P2-F1
#
_cell.length_a   1.000
_cell.length_b   1.000
_cell.length_c   1.000
_cell.angle_alpha   90.00
_cell.angle_beta   90.00
_cell.angle_gamma   90.00
#
_symmetry.space_group_name_H-M   'P 1'
#
loop_
_entity.id
_entity.type
_entity.pdbx_description
1 polymer ?
#
loop_
_entity_poly.entity_id
_entity_poly.type
_entity_poly.pdbx_seq_one_letter_code
_entity_poly.pdbx_strand_id
1 'polypeptide(L)'
;MREILHIQGGQCGNQIGSKFWEVVCDEHGIDPTGRVAKTSDLQLERVNVYYNESSCGRYVPRAVLMDLEPGTMDSIRTGPYGQIFRPDNFVFGQSGAGNNWAKGHYTEGAELIDSVLDVVRKEVENCDCLQGFQVCHSLGGGTGSGMGTLLISKIREEYPDRMMLTFSVFPSPKVSDTVVEPYNATLSVHQLVENADECMVLDNEALYDICFRTLKLSTPSFGDLNHLISATMSGVTCCLRFPGQLNSDLRKLAVNLIPFPRLHFFMGLSMASTFIGNSTSIQEMFRRVSEQFTAMFRRKAFLHWYTGEGMDEMEFTEAESNMNDLVSEYQQYQDATAEEEEYEDEVGGEK
;
A
#
# COMPACT_ATOMS: atom_id res chain seq x y z
N MET A 1 -4.92 23.91 -0.29
CA MET A 1 -3.79 22.97 -0.42
C MET A 1 -4.28 21.61 0.06
N ARG A 2 -3.62 20.52 -0.33
CA ARG A 2 -4.16 19.17 -0.15
C ARG A 2 -3.02 18.20 0.11
N GLU A 3 -2.71 17.95 1.36
CA GLU A 3 -1.53 17.19 1.79
C GLU A 3 -1.81 15.70 1.93
N ILE A 4 -0.81 14.87 1.66
CA ILE A 4 -0.84 13.42 1.85
C ILE A 4 0.29 13.04 2.79
N LEU A 5 -0.03 12.29 3.84
CA LEU A 5 0.99 11.71 4.71
C LEU A 5 1.37 10.33 4.18
N HIS A 6 2.65 10.16 3.82
CA HIS A 6 3.18 8.88 3.41
C HIS A 6 3.69 8.10 4.62
N ILE A 7 3.36 6.83 4.72
CA ILE A 7 3.83 5.95 5.79
C ILE A 7 4.42 4.70 5.15
N GLN A 8 5.63 4.32 5.52
CA GLN A 8 6.30 3.12 5.02
C GLN A 8 6.60 2.17 6.18
N GLY A 9 6.09 0.94 6.07
CA GLY A 9 6.10 -0.06 7.13
C GLY A 9 6.87 -1.32 6.77
N GLY A 10 7.83 -1.69 7.64
CA GLY A 10 8.64 -2.90 7.51
C GLY A 10 9.66 -2.84 6.37
N GLN A 11 10.47 -3.90 6.24
CA GLN A 11 11.58 -3.92 5.28
C GLN A 11 11.15 -3.63 3.83
N CYS A 12 10.12 -4.31 3.33
CA CYS A 12 9.65 -4.13 1.96
C CYS A 12 9.04 -2.74 1.74
N GLY A 13 8.17 -2.29 2.66
CA GLY A 13 7.54 -0.97 2.60
C GLY A 13 8.57 0.17 2.58
N ASN A 14 9.61 0.05 3.41
CA ASN A 14 10.71 1.00 3.46
C ASN A 14 11.56 1.02 2.17
N GLN A 15 11.81 -0.14 1.55
CA GLN A 15 12.56 -0.20 0.29
C GLN A 15 11.78 0.41 -0.88
N ILE A 16 10.50 0.04 -1.04
CA ILE A 16 9.66 0.60 -2.11
C ILE A 16 9.38 2.09 -1.87
N GLY A 17 9.17 2.49 -0.62
CA GLY A 17 9.00 3.89 -0.22
C GLY A 17 10.24 4.72 -0.52
N SER A 18 11.44 4.23 -0.18
CA SER A 18 12.69 4.90 -0.53
C SER A 18 12.85 5.06 -2.05
N LYS A 19 12.51 4.04 -2.84
CA LYS A 19 12.54 4.13 -4.30
C LYS A 19 11.48 5.06 -4.87
N PHE A 20 10.30 5.12 -4.26
CA PHE A 20 9.27 6.09 -4.61
C PHE A 20 9.78 7.52 -4.38
N TRP A 21 10.36 7.81 -3.22
CA TRP A 21 10.91 9.15 -2.94
C TRP A 21 12.08 9.52 -3.85
N GLU A 22 12.95 8.57 -4.21
CA GLU A 22 14.00 8.80 -5.22
C GLU A 22 13.41 9.30 -6.54
N VAL A 23 12.40 8.60 -7.08
CA VAL A 23 11.76 8.95 -8.36
C VAL A 23 10.99 10.27 -8.26
N VAL A 24 10.23 10.47 -7.19
CA VAL A 24 9.45 11.69 -6.99
C VAL A 24 10.37 12.91 -6.80
N CYS A 25 11.47 12.78 -6.06
CA CYS A 25 12.44 13.86 -5.92
C CYS A 25 13.07 14.23 -7.28
N ASP A 26 13.44 13.24 -8.09
CA ASP A 26 13.98 13.48 -9.44
C ASP A 26 12.96 14.18 -10.35
N GLU A 27 11.69 13.74 -10.33
CA GLU A 27 10.62 14.35 -11.11
C GLU A 27 10.30 15.80 -10.71
N HIS A 28 10.43 16.14 -9.43
CA HIS A 28 10.26 17.50 -8.92
C HIS A 28 11.56 18.33 -8.93
N GLY A 29 12.69 17.76 -9.36
CA GLY A 29 13.99 18.44 -9.40
C GLY A 29 14.55 18.79 -8.01
N ILE A 30 14.23 17.98 -7.00
CA ILE A 30 14.67 18.14 -5.61
C ILE A 30 15.92 17.32 -5.39
N ASP A 31 17.00 17.97 -4.97
CA ASP A 31 18.27 17.31 -4.67
C ASP A 31 18.21 16.54 -3.33
N PRO A 32 19.18 15.66 -3.02
CA PRO A 32 19.22 14.95 -1.73
C PRO A 32 19.27 15.83 -0.48
N THR A 33 19.64 17.11 -0.63
CA THR A 33 19.62 18.09 0.46
C THR A 33 18.26 18.78 0.63
N GLY A 34 17.29 18.46 -0.22
CA GLY A 34 15.95 19.04 -0.25
C GLY A 34 15.87 20.40 -0.94
N ARG A 35 16.89 20.80 -1.71
CA ARG A 35 16.87 22.05 -2.48
C ARG A 35 16.42 21.78 -3.90
N VAL A 36 15.68 22.73 -4.46
CA VAL A 36 15.20 22.64 -5.83
C VAL A 36 16.29 23.10 -6.80
N ALA A 37 16.77 22.21 -7.65
CA ALA A 37 17.49 22.57 -8.85
C ALA A 37 16.45 23.08 -9.87
N LYS A 38 16.22 24.40 -9.88
CA LYS A 38 15.16 25.05 -10.67
C LYS A 38 15.25 24.66 -12.15
N THR A 39 14.28 23.89 -12.63
CA THR A 39 14.18 23.49 -14.04
C THR A 39 12.82 23.82 -14.67
N SER A 40 11.70 23.72 -13.95
CA SER A 40 10.36 24.05 -14.46
C SER A 40 9.39 24.52 -13.36
N ASP A 41 8.52 25.50 -13.66
CA ASP A 41 7.51 26.01 -12.71
C ASP A 41 6.42 24.98 -12.39
N LEU A 42 6.12 24.06 -13.32
CA LEU A 42 5.13 22.98 -13.14
C LEU A 42 5.52 22.00 -12.03
N GLN A 43 6.82 21.85 -11.76
CA GLN A 43 7.33 20.96 -10.72
C GLN A 43 7.01 21.47 -9.31
N LEU A 44 6.81 22.78 -9.13
CA LEU A 44 6.59 23.39 -7.83
C LEU A 44 5.13 23.69 -7.51
N GLU A 45 4.25 23.68 -8.51
CA GLU A 45 2.85 24.11 -8.34
C GLU A 45 2.07 23.26 -7.32
N ARG A 46 2.38 21.95 -7.23
CA ARG A 46 1.73 21.01 -6.29
C ARG A 46 2.73 20.21 -5.44
N VAL A 47 3.95 20.72 -5.26
CA VAL A 47 4.97 20.06 -4.43
C VAL A 47 4.51 19.87 -2.98
N ASN A 48 3.67 20.78 -2.47
CA ASN A 48 3.15 20.75 -1.10
C ASN A 48 2.27 19.53 -0.78
N VAL A 49 1.82 18.78 -1.79
CA VAL A 49 1.04 17.55 -1.59
C VAL A 49 1.86 16.51 -0.81
N TYR A 50 3.13 16.33 -1.18
CA TYR A 50 4.02 15.33 -0.57
C TYR A 50 5.15 15.93 0.26
N TYR A 51 5.45 17.22 0.11
CA TYR A 51 6.56 17.87 0.80
C TYR A 51 6.07 18.93 1.80
N ASN A 52 6.84 19.07 2.88
CA ASN A 52 6.85 20.20 3.80
C ASN A 52 7.86 21.23 3.31
N GLU A 53 7.46 22.49 3.17
CA GLU A 53 8.39 23.59 2.91
C GLU A 53 8.96 24.11 4.24
N SER A 54 10.27 23.98 4.42
CA SER A 54 10.99 24.54 5.57
C SER A 54 11.44 25.97 5.29
N SER A 55 11.65 26.76 6.36
CA SER A 55 11.99 28.19 6.31
C SER A 55 13.27 28.53 5.54
N CYS A 56 14.13 27.54 5.23
CA CYS A 56 15.34 27.69 4.44
C CYS A 56 15.16 27.37 2.94
N GLY A 57 13.91 27.24 2.46
CA GLY A 57 13.62 26.82 1.07
C GLY A 57 13.98 25.36 0.81
N ARG A 58 13.95 24.54 1.88
CA ARG A 58 14.20 23.10 1.83
C ARG A 58 12.87 22.36 1.84
N TYR A 59 12.67 21.47 0.89
CA TYR A 59 11.54 20.57 0.81
C TYR A 59 11.88 19.26 1.53
N VAL A 60 11.07 18.91 2.52
CA VAL A 60 11.22 17.71 3.34
C VAL A 60 10.02 16.80 3.09
N PRO A 61 10.18 15.54 2.69
CA PRO A 61 9.07 14.60 2.53
C PRO A 61 8.18 14.49 3.78
N ARG A 62 6.86 14.52 3.59
CA ARG A 62 5.86 14.12 4.59
C ARG A 62 5.81 12.60 4.65
N ALA A 63 6.89 12.01 5.20
CA ALA A 63 7.04 10.58 5.32
C ALA A 63 7.27 10.18 6.78
N VAL A 64 6.62 9.09 7.21
CA VAL A 64 6.86 8.39 8.47
C VAL A 64 7.41 7.01 8.14
N LEU A 65 8.55 6.68 8.76
CA LEU A 65 9.25 5.43 8.51
C LEU A 65 9.16 4.58 9.76
N MET A 66 8.54 3.40 9.64
CA MET A 66 8.42 2.46 10.74
C MET A 66 8.99 1.09 10.39
N ASP A 67 9.73 0.50 11.33
CA ASP A 67 10.16 -0.89 11.27
C ASP A 67 10.43 -1.41 12.69
N LEU A 68 10.12 -2.68 12.93
CA LEU A 68 10.48 -3.34 14.19
C LEU A 68 11.98 -3.70 14.20
N GLU A 69 12.61 -3.76 13.02
CA GLU A 69 14.04 -4.01 12.86
C GLU A 69 14.86 -2.71 12.66
N PRO A 70 15.91 -2.47 13.45
CA PRO A 70 16.74 -1.26 13.32
C PRO A 70 17.58 -1.25 12.04
N GLY A 71 17.96 -2.42 11.51
CA GLY A 71 18.88 -2.55 10.37
C GLY A 71 18.35 -1.94 9.07
N THR A 72 17.03 -1.94 8.88
CA THR A 72 16.39 -1.31 7.72
C THR A 72 16.61 0.21 7.74
N MET A 73 16.54 0.85 8.91
CA MET A 73 16.68 2.30 9.05
C MET A 73 18.09 2.79 8.70
N ASP A 74 19.12 2.04 9.10
CA ASP A 74 20.51 2.35 8.74
C ASP A 74 20.72 2.28 7.22
N SER A 75 20.09 1.29 6.57
CA SER A 75 20.13 1.12 5.12
C SER A 75 19.47 2.30 4.39
N ILE A 76 18.33 2.79 4.89
CA ILE A 76 17.66 3.97 4.31
C ILE A 76 18.49 5.23 4.53
N ARG A 77 19.03 5.43 5.73
CA ARG A 77 19.78 6.65 6.09
C ARG A 77 21.09 6.78 5.31
N THR A 78 21.69 5.65 4.93
CA THR A 78 22.88 5.57 4.06
C THR A 78 22.54 5.61 2.56
N GLY A 79 21.25 5.50 2.22
CA GLY A 79 20.76 5.61 0.85
C GLY A 79 20.93 7.01 0.25
N PRO A 80 20.77 7.16 -1.07
CA PRO A 80 21.07 8.40 -1.80
C PRO A 80 20.25 9.60 -1.30
N TYR A 81 18.98 9.37 -0.92
CA TYR A 81 18.08 10.39 -0.38
C TYR A 81 17.82 10.21 1.13
N GLY A 82 18.60 9.40 1.84
CA GLY A 82 18.36 9.10 3.26
C GLY A 82 18.37 10.32 4.18
N GLN A 83 19.12 11.36 3.82
CA GLN A 83 19.28 12.59 4.60
C GLN A 83 18.14 13.60 4.38
N ILE A 84 17.24 13.36 3.42
CA ILE A 84 16.12 14.25 3.15
C ILE A 84 15.00 14.10 4.19
N PHE A 85 14.86 12.90 4.76
CA PHE A 85 13.84 12.58 5.73
C PHE A 85 14.10 13.26 7.08
N ARG A 86 13.04 13.61 7.79
CA ARG A 86 13.13 14.17 9.14
C ARG A 86 13.60 13.08 10.11
N PRO A 87 14.69 13.28 10.87
CA PRO A 87 15.20 12.27 11.82
C PRO A 87 14.17 11.85 12.87
N ASP A 88 13.30 12.77 13.30
CA ASP A 88 12.22 12.51 14.25
C ASP A 88 11.15 11.55 13.70
N ASN A 89 11.07 11.38 12.37
CA ASN A 89 10.04 10.55 11.74
C ASN A 89 10.48 9.09 11.56
N PHE A 90 11.66 8.74 12.06
CA PHE A 90 12.15 7.36 12.10
C PHE A 90 11.72 6.74 13.42
N VAL A 91 10.74 5.84 13.37
CA VAL A 91 10.28 5.09 14.52
C VAL A 91 10.69 3.63 14.34
N PHE A 92 11.53 3.12 15.22
CA PHE A 92 12.00 1.75 15.09
C PHE A 92 12.08 0.99 16.40
N GLY A 93 11.83 -0.31 16.31
CA GLY A 93 11.94 -1.26 17.42
C GLY A 93 13.38 -1.77 17.60
N GLN A 94 13.54 -2.65 18.58
CA GLN A 94 14.79 -3.39 18.81
C GLN A 94 14.71 -4.85 18.34
N SER A 95 13.49 -5.38 18.22
CA SER A 95 13.20 -6.79 17.94
C SER A 95 12.38 -6.89 16.66
N GLY A 96 12.80 -7.72 15.71
CA GLY A 96 12.03 -7.97 14.48
C GLY A 96 10.83 -8.87 14.70
N ALA A 97 9.81 -8.72 13.85
CA ALA A 97 8.62 -9.59 13.86
C ALA A 97 8.90 -11.03 13.37
N GLY A 98 10.03 -11.29 12.70
CA GLY A 98 10.42 -12.63 12.26
C GLY A 98 9.41 -13.32 11.34
N ASN A 99 8.81 -12.57 10.41
CA ASN A 99 7.73 -13.05 9.52
C ASN A 99 6.48 -13.59 10.24
N ASN A 100 6.23 -13.14 11.47
CA ASN A 100 5.02 -13.48 12.21
C ASN A 100 4.08 -12.27 12.27
N TRP A 101 2.91 -12.38 11.65
CA TRP A 101 1.88 -11.34 11.67
C TRP A 101 1.38 -11.05 13.09
N ALA A 102 1.18 -12.07 13.92
CA ALA A 102 0.68 -11.90 15.28
C ALA A 102 1.66 -11.10 16.16
N LYS A 103 2.97 -11.25 15.94
CA LYS A 103 3.98 -10.41 16.61
C LYS A 103 3.85 -8.93 16.24
N GLY A 104 3.65 -8.67 14.95
CA GLY A 104 3.44 -7.32 14.46
C GLY A 104 2.12 -6.71 14.92
N HIS A 105 1.08 -7.52 15.13
CA HIS A 105 -0.25 -7.01 15.45
C HIS A 105 -0.56 -6.95 16.96
N TYR A 106 -0.13 -7.95 17.74
CA TYR A 106 -0.54 -8.12 19.14
C TYR A 106 0.59 -7.89 20.15
N THR A 107 1.85 -8.12 19.80
CA THR A 107 2.98 -8.01 20.74
C THR A 107 3.89 -6.82 20.42
N GLU A 108 5.04 -7.06 19.79
CA GLU A 108 6.08 -6.05 19.54
C GLU A 108 5.55 -4.81 18.78
N GLY A 109 4.68 -5.03 17.78
CA GLY A 109 4.11 -3.91 17.03
C GLY A 109 3.07 -3.11 17.81
N ALA A 110 2.35 -3.74 18.73
CA ALA A 110 1.41 -3.06 19.62
C ALA A 110 2.13 -2.18 20.66
N GLU A 111 3.35 -2.52 21.05
CA GLU A 111 4.17 -1.66 21.92
C GLU A 111 4.71 -0.42 21.18
N LEU A 112 5.04 -0.56 19.89
CA LEU A 112 5.62 0.52 19.10
C LEU A 112 4.57 1.44 18.46
N ILE A 113 3.33 0.99 18.30
CA ILE A 113 2.31 1.70 17.51
C ILE A 113 1.99 3.10 18.04
N ASP A 114 1.95 3.28 19.37
CA ASP A 114 1.65 4.58 19.98
C ASP A 114 2.71 5.62 19.62
N SER A 115 3.98 5.21 19.56
CA SER A 115 5.08 6.09 19.13
C SER A 115 4.95 6.49 17.65
N VAL A 116 4.49 5.57 16.79
CA VAL A 116 4.23 5.88 15.38
C VAL A 116 3.04 6.84 15.25
N LEU A 117 1.96 6.59 16.00
CA LEU A 117 0.76 7.43 16.00
C LEU A 117 1.06 8.85 16.47
N ASP A 118 1.94 9.04 17.45
CA ASP A 118 2.34 10.37 17.90
C ASP A 118 3.09 11.17 16.81
N VAL A 119 3.96 10.51 16.04
CA VAL A 119 4.61 11.13 14.88
C VAL A 119 3.60 11.44 13.79
N VAL A 120 2.67 10.52 13.51
CA VAL A 120 1.59 10.72 12.54
C VAL A 120 0.74 11.92 12.93
N ARG A 121 0.30 12.02 14.18
CA ARG A 121 -0.45 13.18 14.73
C ARG A 121 0.30 14.48 14.51
N LYS A 122 1.60 14.50 14.87
CA LYS A 122 2.45 15.69 14.69
C LYS A 122 2.53 16.13 13.22
N GLU A 123 2.63 15.20 12.27
CA GLU A 123 2.62 15.55 10.84
C GLU A 123 1.23 15.99 10.35
N VAL A 124 0.15 15.39 10.86
CA VAL A 124 -1.23 15.77 10.53
C VAL A 124 -1.55 17.17 11.04
N GLU A 125 -1.14 17.53 12.25
CA GLU A 125 -1.29 18.89 12.81
C GLU A 125 -0.53 19.96 12.02
N ASN A 126 0.55 19.57 11.33
CA ASN A 126 1.32 20.44 10.43
C ASN A 126 0.73 20.56 9.02
N CYS A 127 -0.41 19.92 8.73
CA CYS A 127 -1.09 20.02 7.44
C CYS A 127 -2.22 21.05 7.48
N ASP A 128 -2.35 21.87 6.43
CA ASP A 128 -3.47 22.81 6.31
C ASP A 128 -4.77 22.07 5.99
N CYS A 129 -4.71 21.08 5.09
CA CYS A 129 -5.87 20.27 4.70
C CYS A 129 -5.47 18.86 4.25
N LEU A 130 -5.33 17.96 5.22
CA LEU A 130 -5.01 16.55 4.99
C LEU A 130 -6.06 15.88 4.06
N GLN A 131 -5.61 15.35 2.93
CA GLN A 131 -6.43 14.49 2.07
C GLN A 131 -6.62 13.11 2.69
N GLY A 132 -5.53 12.53 3.18
CA GLY A 132 -5.47 11.12 3.53
C GLY A 132 -4.06 10.63 3.79
N PHE A 133 -3.98 9.32 3.98
CA PHE A 133 -2.77 8.58 4.28
C PHE A 133 -2.44 7.66 3.11
N GLN A 134 -1.14 7.56 2.80
CA GLN A 134 -0.62 6.62 1.81
C GLN A 134 0.32 5.65 2.52
N VAL A 135 -0.10 4.40 2.73
CA VAL A 135 0.68 3.36 3.42
C VAL A 135 1.36 2.44 2.41
N CYS A 136 2.66 2.20 2.57
CA CYS A 136 3.44 1.27 1.76
C CYS A 136 3.93 0.12 2.63
N HIS A 137 3.51 -1.10 2.31
CA HIS A 137 3.81 -2.28 3.11
C HIS A 137 3.78 -3.57 2.28
N SER A 138 4.28 -4.67 2.86
CA SER A 138 4.12 -6.02 2.31
C SER A 138 3.15 -6.83 3.15
N LEU A 139 2.36 -7.67 2.49
CA LEU A 139 1.41 -8.56 3.16
C LEU A 139 2.05 -9.86 3.64
N GLY A 140 3.18 -10.26 3.06
CA GLY A 140 3.89 -11.49 3.43
C GLY A 140 4.79 -11.39 4.66
N GLY A 141 5.21 -10.18 5.06
CA GLY A 141 6.11 -9.97 6.19
C GLY A 141 5.44 -10.18 7.55
N GLY A 142 6.10 -9.80 8.65
CA GLY A 142 5.47 -9.68 9.98
C GLY A 142 5.19 -8.22 10.38
N THR A 143 6.18 -7.34 10.20
CA THR A 143 6.05 -5.91 10.51
C THR A 143 5.11 -5.20 9.53
N GLY A 144 5.40 -5.29 8.22
CA GLY A 144 4.61 -4.60 7.21
C GLY A 144 3.15 -5.06 7.18
N SER A 145 2.91 -6.34 7.47
CA SER A 145 1.58 -6.95 7.45
C SER A 145 0.83 -6.68 8.77
N GLY A 146 1.34 -7.19 9.89
CA GLY A 146 0.69 -7.13 11.21
C GLY A 146 0.66 -5.71 11.77
N MET A 147 1.83 -5.09 11.92
CA MET A 147 1.91 -3.72 12.45
C MET A 147 1.35 -2.70 11.44
N GLY A 148 1.53 -2.94 10.14
CA GLY A 148 0.94 -2.09 9.09
C GLY A 148 -0.58 -2.08 9.13
N THR A 149 -1.23 -3.23 9.25
CA THR A 149 -2.69 -3.30 9.35
C THR A 149 -3.22 -2.78 10.68
N LEU A 150 -2.49 -2.99 11.79
CA LEU A 150 -2.81 -2.36 13.08
C LEU A 150 -2.80 -0.84 12.97
N LEU A 151 -1.79 -0.28 12.30
CA LEU A 151 -1.70 1.17 12.06
C LEU A 151 -2.87 1.68 11.23
N ILE A 152 -3.23 0.97 10.15
CA ILE A 152 -4.35 1.35 9.29
C ILE A 152 -5.66 1.40 10.10
N SER A 153 -5.91 0.38 10.94
CA SER A 153 -7.08 0.34 11.82
C SER A 153 -7.09 1.52 12.80
N LYS A 154 -5.97 1.80 13.48
CA LYS A 154 -5.87 2.93 14.43
C LYS A 154 -6.04 4.29 13.76
N ILE A 155 -5.46 4.47 12.57
CA ILE A 155 -5.66 5.70 11.80
C ILE A 155 -7.12 5.83 11.35
N ARG A 156 -7.78 4.74 10.99
CA ARG A 156 -9.21 4.76 10.61
C ARG A 156 -10.11 5.12 11.80
N GLU A 157 -9.78 4.65 13.01
CA GLU A 157 -10.46 5.03 14.25
C GLU A 157 -10.30 6.53 14.55
N GLU A 158 -9.09 7.09 14.40
CA GLU A 158 -8.79 8.48 14.75
C GLU A 158 -9.18 9.48 13.65
N TYR A 159 -9.10 9.07 12.38
CA TYR A 159 -9.33 9.90 11.20
C TYR A 159 -10.32 9.25 10.20
N PRO A 160 -11.58 9.01 10.60
CA PRO A 160 -12.55 8.26 9.78
C PRO A 160 -12.92 8.98 8.46
N ASP A 161 -12.84 10.30 8.42
CA ASP A 161 -13.21 11.10 7.23
C ASP A 161 -12.11 11.19 6.17
N ARG A 162 -10.91 10.67 6.46
CA ARG A 162 -9.72 10.80 5.62
C ARG A 162 -9.53 9.56 4.76
N MET A 163 -9.05 9.77 3.54
CA MET A 163 -8.84 8.67 2.59
C MET A 163 -7.64 7.83 3.01
N MET A 164 -7.78 6.50 2.96
CA MET A 164 -6.71 5.54 3.21
C MET A 164 -6.34 4.81 1.92
N LEU A 165 -5.18 5.16 1.35
CA LEU A 165 -4.59 4.50 0.19
C LEU A 165 -3.44 3.59 0.62
N THR A 166 -3.44 2.34 0.19
CA THR A 166 -2.36 1.40 0.49
C THR A 166 -1.69 0.91 -0.79
N PHE A 167 -0.35 0.81 -0.78
CA PHE A 167 0.43 0.06 -1.77
C PHE A 167 0.86 -1.24 -1.11
N SER A 168 0.16 -2.31 -1.47
CA SER A 168 0.23 -3.60 -0.80
C SER A 168 0.95 -4.61 -1.68
N VAL A 169 2.15 -5.02 -1.27
CA VAL A 169 2.93 -6.04 -1.99
C VAL A 169 2.47 -7.43 -1.58
N PHE A 170 1.95 -8.18 -2.55
CA PHE A 170 1.50 -9.56 -2.37
C PHE A 170 2.69 -10.53 -2.46
N PRO A 171 2.73 -11.55 -1.58
CA PRO A 171 3.78 -12.54 -1.60
C PRO A 171 3.69 -13.45 -2.82
N SER A 172 4.84 -14.03 -3.20
CA SER A 172 4.93 -15.05 -4.24
C SER A 172 6.01 -16.07 -3.89
N PRO A 173 5.73 -17.38 -4.03
CA PRO A 173 6.74 -18.43 -3.86
C PRO A 173 7.91 -18.36 -4.84
N LYS A 174 7.78 -17.61 -5.94
CA LYS A 174 8.88 -17.40 -6.90
C LYS A 174 9.96 -16.46 -6.38
N VAL A 175 9.61 -15.61 -5.41
CA VAL A 175 10.45 -14.53 -4.89
C VAL A 175 10.90 -14.81 -3.45
N SER A 176 10.09 -15.51 -2.67
CA SER A 176 10.38 -15.84 -1.27
C SER A 176 10.17 -17.33 -0.98
N ASP A 177 11.10 -17.91 -0.20
CA ASP A 177 11.05 -19.28 0.27
C ASP A 177 10.26 -19.43 1.60
N THR A 178 9.71 -18.33 2.12
CA THR A 178 9.02 -18.33 3.42
C THR A 178 7.61 -18.92 3.29
N VAL A 179 7.37 -20.06 3.95
CA VAL A 179 6.10 -20.78 3.83
C VAL A 179 4.92 -20.16 4.60
N VAL A 180 5.17 -19.22 5.51
CA VAL A 180 4.14 -18.60 6.36
C VAL A 180 3.53 -17.31 5.77
N GLU A 181 4.06 -16.83 4.65
CA GLU A 181 3.54 -15.63 3.98
C GLU A 181 2.06 -15.69 3.62
N PRO A 182 1.48 -16.84 3.19
CA PRO A 182 0.06 -16.93 2.91
C PRO A 182 -0.82 -16.68 4.14
N TYR A 183 -0.37 -17.07 5.34
CA TYR A 183 -1.07 -16.72 6.59
C TYR A 183 -1.07 -15.22 6.82
N ASN A 184 0.12 -14.61 6.77
CA ASN A 184 0.28 -13.17 6.99
C ASN A 184 -0.55 -12.36 5.97
N ALA A 185 -0.57 -12.80 4.71
CA ALA A 185 -1.31 -12.12 3.66
C ALA A 185 -2.82 -12.26 3.84
N THR A 186 -3.32 -13.44 4.19
CA THR A 186 -4.75 -13.67 4.40
C THR A 186 -5.28 -12.83 5.57
N LEU A 187 -4.56 -12.82 6.69
CA LEU A 187 -4.88 -11.99 7.86
C LEU A 187 -4.84 -10.50 7.52
N SER A 188 -3.87 -10.07 6.71
CA SER A 188 -3.77 -8.66 6.35
C SER A 188 -4.85 -8.22 5.39
N VAL A 189 -5.23 -9.06 4.41
CA VAL A 189 -6.32 -8.73 3.48
C VAL A 189 -7.64 -8.60 4.24
N HIS A 190 -7.90 -9.47 5.22
CA HIS A 190 -9.08 -9.33 6.09
C HIS A 190 -9.17 -7.93 6.71
N GLN A 191 -8.06 -7.41 7.25
CA GLN A 191 -7.99 -6.06 7.82
C GLN A 191 -8.09 -4.94 6.76
N LEU A 192 -7.52 -5.14 5.57
CA LEU A 192 -7.53 -4.15 4.49
C LEU A 192 -8.92 -3.96 3.90
N VAL A 193 -9.71 -5.04 3.75
CA VAL A 193 -11.07 -4.99 3.19
C VAL A 193 -11.98 -4.04 3.98
N GLU A 194 -11.78 -3.94 5.30
CA GLU A 194 -12.62 -3.13 6.18
C GLU A 194 -12.08 -1.70 6.41
N ASN A 195 -10.75 -1.55 6.46
CA ASN A 195 -10.13 -0.31 6.93
C ASN A 195 -9.48 0.54 5.82
N ALA A 196 -9.19 -0.02 4.64
CA ALA A 196 -8.63 0.74 3.52
C ALA A 196 -9.74 1.21 2.58
N ASP A 197 -9.63 2.46 2.08
CA ASP A 197 -10.53 2.96 1.04
C ASP A 197 -10.02 2.57 -0.35
N GLU A 198 -8.70 2.53 -0.56
CA GLU A 198 -8.04 2.14 -1.82
C GLU A 198 -6.84 1.22 -1.55
N CYS A 199 -6.72 0.13 -2.32
CA CYS A 199 -5.59 -0.79 -2.22
C CYS A 199 -5.00 -1.05 -3.61
N MET A 200 -3.83 -0.49 -3.84
CA MET A 200 -3.03 -0.75 -5.03
C MET A 200 -2.29 -2.06 -4.83
N VAL A 201 -2.72 -3.09 -5.55
CA VAL A 201 -2.16 -4.44 -5.44
C VAL A 201 -0.90 -4.54 -6.28
N LEU A 202 0.21 -4.88 -5.64
CA LEU A 202 1.51 -5.10 -6.28
C LEU A 202 1.88 -6.58 -6.16
N ASP A 203 1.66 -7.36 -7.21
CA ASP A 203 1.96 -8.79 -7.19
C ASP A 203 3.43 -9.08 -7.53
N ASN A 204 4.18 -9.62 -6.56
CA ASN A 204 5.55 -10.07 -6.79
C ASN A 204 5.66 -11.15 -7.87
N GLU A 205 4.63 -11.99 -8.06
CA GLU A 205 4.65 -12.99 -9.12
C GLU A 205 4.59 -12.34 -10.51
N ALA A 206 3.67 -11.40 -10.70
CA ALA A 206 3.56 -10.62 -11.93
C ALA A 206 4.82 -9.78 -12.20
N LEU A 207 5.36 -9.11 -11.17
CA LEU A 207 6.59 -8.34 -11.27
C LEU A 207 7.79 -9.22 -11.66
N TYR A 208 7.90 -10.41 -11.06
CA TYR A 208 8.94 -11.38 -11.41
C TYR A 208 8.79 -11.86 -12.86
N ASP A 209 7.57 -12.20 -13.27
CA ASP A 209 7.29 -12.68 -14.63
C ASP A 209 7.58 -11.58 -15.68
N ILE A 210 7.31 -10.31 -15.39
CA ILE A 210 7.69 -9.18 -16.25
C ILE A 210 9.22 -9.08 -16.38
N CYS A 211 9.95 -9.10 -15.26
CA CYS A 211 11.40 -9.04 -15.27
C CYS A 211 12.03 -10.22 -16.03
N PHE A 212 11.53 -11.44 -15.79
CA PHE A 212 12.07 -12.66 -16.36
C PHE A 212 11.67 -12.84 -17.83
N ARG A 213 10.37 -12.75 -18.14
CA ARG A 213 9.85 -13.06 -19.49
C ARG A 213 9.95 -11.89 -20.45
N THR A 214 9.71 -10.66 -19.99
CA THR A 214 9.65 -9.47 -20.84
C THR A 214 10.99 -8.75 -20.90
N LEU A 215 11.58 -8.43 -19.74
CA LEU A 215 12.87 -7.73 -19.66
C LEU A 215 14.07 -8.67 -19.87
N LYS A 216 13.85 -9.99 -19.95
CA LYS A 216 14.88 -11.01 -20.20
C LYS A 216 15.99 -11.04 -19.15
N LEU A 217 15.68 -10.67 -17.91
CA LEU A 217 16.60 -10.80 -16.78
C LEU A 217 16.61 -12.27 -16.32
N SER A 218 17.77 -12.92 -16.37
CA SER A 218 17.90 -14.34 -16.00
C SER A 218 17.67 -14.60 -14.52
N THR A 219 18.03 -13.65 -13.67
CA THR A 219 17.84 -13.69 -12.21
C THR A 219 17.37 -12.31 -11.72
N PRO A 220 16.06 -12.04 -11.73
CA PRO A 220 15.51 -10.78 -11.23
C PRO A 220 15.88 -10.56 -9.75
N SER A 221 16.40 -9.37 -9.44
CA SER A 221 16.69 -8.96 -8.07
C SER A 221 15.56 -8.12 -7.48
N PHE A 222 15.52 -7.93 -6.15
CA PHE A 222 14.59 -6.99 -5.51
C PHE A 222 14.74 -5.56 -6.03
N GLY A 223 15.94 -5.16 -6.46
CA GLY A 223 16.17 -3.85 -7.08
C GLY A 223 15.38 -3.69 -8.39
N ASP A 224 15.31 -4.73 -9.21
CA ASP A 224 14.57 -4.72 -10.49
C ASP A 224 13.07 -4.67 -10.26
N LEU A 225 12.56 -5.46 -9.30
CA LEU A 225 11.16 -5.44 -8.90
C LEU A 225 10.77 -4.06 -8.35
N ASN A 226 11.60 -3.49 -7.47
CA ASN A 226 11.37 -2.18 -6.86
C ASN A 226 11.38 -1.06 -7.90
N HIS A 227 12.13 -1.20 -9.00
CA HIS A 227 12.12 -0.24 -10.10
C HIS A 227 10.77 -0.20 -10.84
N LEU A 228 10.17 -1.37 -11.09
CA LEU A 228 8.82 -1.45 -11.67
C LEU A 228 7.75 -0.91 -10.70
N ILE A 229 7.89 -1.21 -9.41
CA ILE A 229 7.00 -0.68 -8.37
C ILE A 229 7.08 0.84 -8.30
N SER A 230 8.29 1.42 -8.24
CA SER A 230 8.44 2.88 -8.14
C SER A 230 7.90 3.61 -9.36
N ALA A 231 8.08 3.05 -10.56
CA ALA A 231 7.47 3.57 -11.79
C ALA A 231 5.94 3.53 -11.73
N THR A 232 5.37 2.46 -11.20
CA THR A 232 3.91 2.31 -11.02
C THR A 232 3.38 3.31 -9.98
N MET A 233 4.04 3.43 -8.83
CA MET A 233 3.66 4.38 -7.78
C MET A 233 3.77 5.83 -8.24
N SER A 234 4.83 6.18 -8.98
CA SER A 234 4.97 7.51 -9.57
C SER A 234 3.83 7.80 -10.54
N GLY A 235 3.51 6.85 -11.41
CA GLY A 235 2.42 6.96 -12.38
C GLY A 235 1.04 7.15 -11.75
N VAL A 236 0.70 6.36 -10.72
CA VAL A 236 -0.58 6.47 -9.99
C VAL A 236 -0.70 7.82 -9.29
N THR A 237 0.39 8.32 -8.72
CA THR A 237 0.41 9.60 -7.98
C THR A 237 0.59 10.83 -8.87
N CYS A 238 0.84 10.66 -10.17
CA CYS A 238 1.09 11.74 -11.13
C CYS A 238 -0.08 12.76 -11.16
N CYS A 239 -1.34 12.28 -11.13
CA CYS A 239 -2.53 13.13 -11.12
C CYS A 239 -2.66 14.01 -9.86
N LEU A 240 -2.01 13.61 -8.77
CA LEU A 240 -1.99 14.33 -7.50
C LEU A 240 -0.86 15.37 -7.48
N ARG A 241 0.31 14.98 -8.02
CA ARG A 241 1.57 15.75 -7.97
C ARG A 241 1.70 16.84 -9.02
N PHE A 242 1.05 16.67 -10.17
CA PHE A 242 1.08 17.65 -11.25
C PHE A 242 -0.30 18.26 -11.49
N PRO A 243 -0.37 19.51 -11.96
CA PRO A 243 -1.65 20.16 -12.26
C PRO A 243 -2.36 19.43 -13.41
N GLY A 244 -3.51 18.86 -13.11
CA GLY A 244 -4.40 18.19 -14.06
C GLY A 244 -5.87 18.42 -13.72
N GLN A 245 -6.74 18.34 -14.74
CA GLN A 245 -8.20 18.46 -14.56
C GLN A 245 -8.85 17.14 -14.09
N LEU A 246 -8.24 16.00 -14.42
CA LEU A 246 -8.73 14.66 -14.08
C LEU A 246 -8.08 14.15 -12.78
N ASN A 247 -8.87 13.51 -11.89
CA ASN A 247 -8.39 12.85 -10.66
C ASN A 247 -7.46 13.70 -9.78
N SER A 248 -7.83 14.97 -9.55
CA SER A 248 -7.03 15.96 -8.82
C SER A 248 -6.92 15.74 -7.30
N ASP A 249 -7.60 14.73 -6.75
CA ASP A 249 -7.56 14.36 -5.34
C ASP A 249 -7.86 12.88 -5.15
N LEU A 250 -7.43 12.32 -4.02
CA LEU A 250 -7.68 10.93 -3.65
C LEU A 250 -9.17 10.60 -3.61
N ARG A 251 -10.02 11.53 -3.15
CA ARG A 251 -11.47 11.29 -3.08
C ARG A 251 -12.11 11.15 -4.48
N LYS A 252 -11.70 11.96 -5.46
CA LYS A 252 -12.13 11.88 -6.85
C LYS A 252 -11.58 10.64 -7.54
N LEU A 253 -10.34 10.24 -7.21
CA LEU A 253 -9.79 8.98 -7.68
C LEU A 253 -10.65 7.81 -7.20
N ALA A 254 -10.98 7.77 -5.90
CA ALA A 254 -11.87 6.77 -5.31
C ALA A 254 -13.24 6.76 -5.94
N VAL A 255 -13.92 7.92 -6.01
CA VAL A 255 -15.29 8.02 -6.55
C VAL A 255 -15.38 7.58 -8.01
N ASN A 256 -14.32 7.80 -8.80
CA ASN A 256 -14.32 7.42 -10.21
C ASN A 256 -13.98 5.94 -10.45
N LEU A 257 -13.24 5.30 -9.54
CA LEU A 257 -12.68 3.97 -9.76
C LEU A 257 -13.27 2.88 -8.84
N ILE A 258 -13.97 3.25 -7.77
CA ILE A 258 -14.52 2.33 -6.77
C ILE A 258 -16.05 2.36 -6.85
N PRO A 259 -16.67 1.44 -7.61
CA PRO A 259 -18.12 1.33 -7.67
C PRO A 259 -18.73 0.76 -6.37
N PHE A 260 -17.98 -0.08 -5.65
CA PHE A 260 -18.41 -0.73 -4.42
C PHE A 260 -17.32 -0.66 -3.34
N PRO A 261 -17.64 -0.36 -2.06
CA PRO A 261 -16.64 -0.14 -1.01
C PRO A 261 -15.65 -1.28 -0.80
N ARG A 262 -16.09 -2.54 -0.98
CA ARG A 262 -15.21 -3.73 -0.81
C ARG A 262 -14.33 -4.02 -2.03
N LEU A 263 -14.68 -3.49 -3.21
CA LEU A 263 -13.98 -3.76 -4.47
C LEU A 263 -13.02 -2.61 -4.80
N HIS A 264 -12.10 -2.32 -3.89
CA HIS A 264 -11.16 -1.20 -4.01
C HIS A 264 -9.71 -1.64 -4.33
N PHE A 265 -9.55 -2.87 -4.82
CA PHE A 265 -8.25 -3.44 -5.20
C PHE A 265 -7.95 -3.18 -6.68
N PHE A 266 -6.87 -2.45 -6.97
CA PHE A 266 -6.49 -2.10 -8.33
C PHE A 266 -5.27 -2.86 -8.83
N MET A 267 -5.29 -3.25 -10.11
CA MET A 267 -4.11 -3.75 -10.83
C MET A 267 -3.33 -2.60 -11.47
N GLY A 268 -2.05 -2.47 -11.13
CA GLY A 268 -1.12 -1.50 -11.73
C GLY A 268 -0.17 -2.14 -12.75
N LEU A 269 -0.02 -1.51 -13.92
CA LEU A 269 0.99 -1.88 -14.93
C LEU A 269 1.75 -0.64 -15.41
N SER A 270 3.05 -0.76 -15.69
CA SER A 270 3.87 0.34 -16.22
C SER A 270 4.33 0.05 -17.66
N MET A 271 3.93 0.91 -18.62
CA MET A 271 4.64 1.17 -19.89
C MET A 271 4.12 2.49 -20.49
N ALA A 272 4.84 3.61 -20.33
CA ALA A 272 4.55 4.99 -20.80
C ALA A 272 3.16 5.58 -20.47
N SER A 273 2.22 4.75 -20.04
CA SER A 273 0.87 4.98 -19.55
C SER A 273 0.73 4.09 -18.32
N THR A 274 0.22 4.65 -17.24
CA THR A 274 -0.10 3.90 -16.03
C THR A 274 -1.57 3.52 -16.09
N PHE A 275 -1.84 2.22 -16.02
CA PHE A 275 -3.20 1.69 -16.01
C PHE A 275 -3.59 1.37 -14.57
N ILE A 276 -4.74 1.89 -14.13
CA ILE A 276 -5.39 1.54 -12.88
C ILE A 276 -6.68 0.83 -13.26
N GLY A 277 -6.67 -0.50 -13.16
CA GLY A 277 -7.82 -1.33 -13.50
C GLY A 277 -8.47 -1.91 -12.26
N ASN A 278 -9.76 -1.63 -12.07
CA ASN A 278 -10.61 -2.40 -11.18
C ASN A 278 -11.25 -3.53 -11.99
N SER A 279 -10.64 -4.71 -11.96
CA SER A 279 -11.09 -5.87 -12.73
C SER A 279 -11.44 -7.01 -11.79
N THR A 280 -12.53 -7.74 -12.09
CA THR A 280 -12.91 -8.95 -11.36
C THR A 280 -11.85 -10.05 -11.47
N SER A 281 -10.97 -10.01 -12.48
CA SER A 281 -9.84 -10.93 -12.64
C SER A 281 -8.88 -10.94 -11.44
N ILE A 282 -8.90 -9.89 -10.60
CA ILE A 282 -8.11 -9.86 -9.36
C ILE A 282 -8.45 -11.03 -8.42
N GLN A 283 -9.62 -11.66 -8.55
CA GLN A 283 -9.98 -12.84 -7.78
C GLN A 283 -8.99 -14.00 -7.92
N GLU A 284 -8.27 -14.12 -9.05
CA GLU A 284 -7.26 -15.16 -9.26
C GLU A 284 -6.10 -15.03 -8.26
N MET A 285 -5.72 -13.80 -7.93
CA MET A 285 -4.71 -13.49 -6.90
C MET A 285 -5.15 -13.96 -5.53
N PHE A 286 -6.38 -13.60 -5.14
CA PHE A 286 -6.94 -14.00 -3.85
C PHE A 286 -7.12 -15.52 -3.76
N ARG A 287 -7.58 -16.17 -4.84
CA ARG A 287 -7.69 -17.64 -4.91
C ARG A 287 -6.32 -18.31 -4.75
N ARG A 288 -5.26 -17.78 -5.38
CA ARG A 288 -3.89 -18.31 -5.25
C ARG A 288 -3.39 -18.25 -3.80
N VAL A 289 -3.60 -17.12 -3.11
CA VAL A 289 -3.21 -16.97 -1.70
C VAL A 289 -4.06 -17.88 -0.81
N SER A 290 -5.38 -17.94 -1.05
CA SER A 290 -6.33 -18.78 -0.30
C SER A 290 -6.01 -20.27 -0.43
N GLU A 291 -5.63 -20.76 -1.61
CA GLU A 291 -5.24 -22.16 -1.82
C GLU A 291 -3.98 -22.53 -1.01
N GLN A 292 -2.98 -21.65 -0.99
CA GLN A 292 -1.75 -21.86 -0.21
C GLN A 292 -2.03 -21.79 1.29
N PHE A 293 -2.85 -20.84 1.72
CA PHE A 293 -3.34 -20.73 3.10
C PHE A 293 -4.03 -22.02 3.53
N THR A 294 -5.01 -22.48 2.75
CA THR A 294 -5.81 -23.68 3.05
C THR A 294 -4.91 -24.92 3.18
N ALA A 295 -3.95 -25.07 2.27
CA ALA A 295 -3.02 -26.20 2.28
C ALA A 295 -2.16 -26.27 3.55
N MET A 296 -1.76 -25.12 4.08
CA MET A 296 -1.01 -24.98 5.32
C MET A 296 -1.92 -25.17 6.54
N PHE A 297 -3.07 -24.49 6.56
CA PHE A 297 -4.00 -24.45 7.69
C PHE A 297 -4.59 -25.83 8.00
N ARG A 298 -4.95 -26.61 6.97
CA ARG A 298 -5.43 -28.00 7.13
C ARG A 298 -4.42 -28.91 7.84
N ARG A 299 -3.12 -28.62 7.73
CA ARG A 299 -2.05 -29.38 8.38
C ARG A 299 -1.65 -28.79 9.73
N LYS A 300 -2.27 -27.67 10.13
CA LYS A 300 -1.90 -26.89 11.32
C LYS A 300 -0.41 -26.53 11.37
N ALA A 301 0.21 -26.37 10.20
CA ALA A 301 1.63 -26.08 10.10
C ALA A 301 1.89 -24.66 10.63
N PHE A 302 2.89 -24.50 11.51
CA PHE A 302 3.32 -23.23 12.10
C PHE A 302 2.27 -22.42 12.89
N LEU A 303 1.05 -22.95 13.12
CA LEU A 303 0.00 -22.24 13.87
C LEU A 303 0.43 -21.81 15.29
N HIS A 304 1.21 -22.65 15.97
CA HIS A 304 1.73 -22.36 17.31
C HIS A 304 2.58 -21.09 17.40
N TRP A 305 3.13 -20.59 16.28
CA TRP A 305 3.85 -19.31 16.26
C TRP A 305 2.90 -18.13 16.42
N TYR A 306 1.66 -18.25 15.93
CA TYR A 306 0.66 -17.20 16.00
C TYR A 306 -0.14 -17.30 17.30
N THR A 307 -0.56 -18.52 17.67
CA THR A 307 -1.31 -18.72 18.91
C THR A 307 -0.46 -18.50 20.16
N GLY A 308 0.87 -18.70 20.06
CA GLY A 308 1.82 -18.34 21.11
C GLY A 308 1.91 -16.85 21.40
N GLU A 309 1.49 -15.99 20.46
CA GLU A 309 1.49 -14.53 20.58
C GLU A 309 0.10 -13.98 20.96
N GLY A 310 -0.86 -14.85 21.29
CA GLY A 310 -2.19 -14.47 21.80
C GLY A 310 -3.33 -14.55 20.79
N MET A 311 -3.06 -14.99 19.55
CA MET A 311 -4.07 -15.12 18.49
C MET A 311 -4.89 -16.41 18.62
N ASP A 312 -6.20 -16.39 18.35
CA ASP A 312 -7.03 -17.60 18.31
C ASP A 312 -6.97 -18.30 16.94
N GLU A 313 -7.09 -19.64 16.90
CA GLU A 313 -7.32 -20.38 15.65
C GLU A 313 -8.62 -19.95 14.96
N MET A 314 -9.59 -19.41 15.70
CA MET A 314 -10.83 -18.87 15.14
C MET A 314 -10.59 -17.69 14.20
N GLU A 315 -9.64 -16.80 14.52
CA GLU A 315 -9.29 -15.65 13.67
C GLU A 315 -8.75 -16.10 12.29
N PHE A 316 -8.04 -17.23 12.23
CA PHE A 316 -7.61 -17.80 10.96
C PHE A 316 -8.79 -18.24 10.10
N THR A 317 -9.79 -18.84 10.73
CA THR A 317 -10.99 -19.34 10.04
C THR A 317 -11.85 -18.18 9.55
N GLU A 318 -11.96 -17.11 10.35
CA GLU A 318 -12.66 -15.88 9.97
C GLU A 318 -11.98 -15.19 8.79
N ALA A 319 -10.65 -15.05 8.82
CA ALA A 319 -9.89 -14.46 7.72
C ALA A 319 -9.98 -15.29 6.43
N GLU A 320 -9.94 -16.64 6.53
CA GLU A 320 -10.16 -17.54 5.39
C GLU A 320 -11.57 -17.37 4.81
N SER A 321 -12.58 -17.30 5.67
CA SER A 321 -13.98 -17.07 5.24
C SER A 321 -14.12 -15.75 4.51
N ASN A 322 -13.63 -14.64 5.10
CA ASN A 322 -13.76 -13.31 4.50
C ASN A 322 -13.02 -13.22 3.15
N MET A 323 -11.85 -13.85 3.03
CA MET A 323 -11.14 -13.95 1.76
C MET A 323 -11.98 -14.69 0.69
N ASN A 324 -12.60 -15.80 1.06
CA ASN A 324 -13.45 -16.57 0.13
C ASN A 324 -14.75 -15.84 -0.22
N ASP A 325 -15.32 -15.09 0.72
CA ASP A 325 -16.46 -14.23 0.50
C ASP A 325 -16.11 -13.12 -0.50
N LEU A 326 -14.94 -12.49 -0.35
CA LEU A 326 -14.43 -11.49 -1.30
C LEU A 326 -14.27 -12.07 -2.72
N VAL A 327 -13.69 -13.27 -2.84
CA VAL A 327 -13.59 -13.98 -4.14
C VAL A 327 -14.99 -14.23 -4.72
N SER A 328 -15.94 -14.62 -3.88
CA SER A 328 -17.31 -14.88 -4.31
C SER A 328 -18.03 -13.62 -4.78
N GLU A 329 -17.81 -12.47 -4.11
CA GLU A 329 -18.33 -11.17 -4.55
C GLU A 329 -17.78 -10.78 -5.92
N TYR A 330 -16.45 -10.91 -6.13
CA TYR A 330 -15.85 -10.64 -7.44
C TYR A 330 -16.41 -11.57 -8.53
N GLN A 331 -16.62 -12.85 -8.21
CA GLN A 331 -17.20 -13.81 -9.14
C GLN A 331 -18.66 -13.45 -9.47
N GLN A 332 -19.44 -13.03 -8.48
CA GLN A 332 -20.83 -12.61 -8.69
C GLN A 332 -20.93 -11.46 -9.68
N TYR A 333 -20.09 -10.42 -9.57
CA TYR A 333 -20.09 -9.31 -10.51
C TYR A 333 -19.50 -9.66 -11.88
N GLN A 334 -18.63 -10.67 -11.94
CA GLN A 334 -18.11 -11.17 -13.21
C GLN A 334 -19.20 -11.91 -14.02
N ASP A 335 -20.08 -12.64 -13.31
CA ASP A 335 -21.18 -13.38 -13.91
C ASP A 335 -22.45 -12.53 -14.07
N ALA A 336 -22.49 -11.34 -13.46
CA ALA A 336 -23.57 -10.38 -13.62
C ALA A 336 -23.62 -9.92 -15.09
N THR A 337 -24.65 -10.37 -15.80
CA THR A 337 -25.03 -9.80 -17.09
C THR A 337 -25.90 -8.58 -16.82
N ALA A 338 -25.75 -7.53 -17.64
CA ALA A 338 -26.74 -6.47 -17.62
C ALA A 338 -28.06 -7.12 -18.06
N GLU A 339 -29.01 -7.28 -17.13
CA GLU A 339 -30.40 -7.36 -17.54
C GLU A 339 -30.65 -6.07 -18.32
N GLU A 340 -30.89 -6.19 -19.62
CA GLU A 340 -31.28 -5.08 -20.46
C GLU A 340 -32.48 -4.43 -19.76
N GLU A 341 -32.27 -3.23 -19.19
CA GLU A 341 -33.38 -2.35 -18.86
C GLU A 341 -34.08 -2.10 -20.20
N GLU A 342 -35.13 -2.89 -20.49
CA GLU A 342 -36.12 -2.57 -21.50
C GLU A 342 -36.67 -1.20 -21.11
N TYR A 343 -36.13 -0.16 -21.73
CA TYR A 343 -36.78 1.13 -21.85
C TYR A 343 -38.08 0.85 -22.62
N GLU A 344 -39.15 0.51 -21.90
CA GLU A 344 -40.50 0.59 -22.45
C GLU A 344 -40.71 2.04 -22.87
N ASP A 345 -40.53 2.29 -24.17
CA ASP A 345 -40.98 3.50 -24.85
C ASP A 345 -42.46 3.70 -24.49
N GLU A 346 -42.75 4.60 -23.55
CA GLU A 346 -44.10 5.12 -23.36
C GLU A 346 -44.51 5.85 -24.65
N VAL A 347 -45.16 5.11 -25.54
CA VAL A 347 -45.91 5.63 -26.68
C VAL A 347 -47.05 6.49 -26.14
N GLY A 348 -46.76 7.76 -25.92
CA GLY A 348 -47.74 8.81 -25.68
C GLY A 348 -48.56 9.07 -26.95
N GLY A 349 -49.62 8.29 -27.15
CA GLY A 349 -50.66 8.60 -28.13
C GLY A 349 -51.53 9.76 -27.63
N GLU A 350 -51.28 10.98 -28.13
CA GLU A 350 -52.23 12.08 -28.01
C GLU A 350 -53.35 11.94 -29.07
N LYS A 351 -54.59 11.94 -28.58
CA LYS A 351 -55.83 12.15 -29.35
C LYS A 351 -56.36 13.54 -29.09
#